data_AF-K8X4L0-F1
#
_entry.id   AF-K8X4L0-F1
#
_cell.length_a   1.000
_cell.length_b   1.000
_cell.length_c   1.000
_cell.angle_alpha   90.00
_cell.angle_beta   90.00
_cell.angle_gamma   90.00
#
_symmetry.space_group_name_H-M   'P 1'
#
loop_
_entity.id
_entity.type
_entity.pdbx_description
1 polymer ?
#
loop_
_entity_poly.entity_id
_entity_poly.type
_entity_poly.pdbx_seq_one_letter_code
_entity_poly.pdbx_strand_id
1 'polypeptide(L)'
;GQNGDLTEAITELAKLYRDQRRILGDDHPDTLTTRGNIANWRGENGDLTGAITEHQHLLDDRRRILGDDHPDTLNTRNNLAGLRAKNGDLTGAIAELEILLDDQDRILGDDHPDTLNTRNNLASVRGKNGDLTGAIAEYQHLLDDRRRILGDNHPDTLTTRGNLANWRGQNGDLT
;
A
#
# COMPACT_ATOMS: atom_id res chain seq x y z
N GLY A 1 2.14 -17.14 17.38
CA GLY A 1 2.16 -15.87 18.15
C GLY A 1 2.75 -14.86 17.22
N GLN A 2 2.14 -13.69 17.03
CA GLN A 2 2.25 -12.92 15.78
C GLN A 2 3.68 -12.83 15.18
N ASN A 3 4.72 -12.57 15.98
CA ASN A 3 6.11 -12.52 15.47
C ASN A 3 6.70 -13.88 15.03
N GLY A 4 6.30 -14.98 15.67
CA GLY A 4 6.65 -16.33 15.24
C GLY A 4 5.99 -16.69 13.91
N ASP A 5 4.74 -16.28 13.73
CA ASP A 5 3.96 -16.55 12.52
C ASP A 5 4.52 -15.73 11.32
N LEU A 6 4.97 -14.49 11.58
CA LEU A 6 5.69 -13.65 10.60
C LEU A 6 7.02 -14.26 10.14
N THR A 7 7.80 -14.80 11.07
CA THR A 7 9.12 -15.38 10.76
C THR A 7 8.98 -16.65 9.93
N GLU A 8 7.96 -17.47 10.21
CA GLU A 8 7.65 -18.66 9.43
C GLU A 8 7.20 -18.30 8.01
N ALA A 9 6.31 -17.30 7.86
CA ALA A 9 5.87 -16.81 6.56
C ALA A 9 7.03 -16.31 5.69
N ILE A 10 7.95 -15.52 6.26
CA ILE A 10 9.16 -15.04 5.56
C ILE A 10 10.03 -16.23 5.13
N THR A 11 10.15 -17.26 5.97
CA THR A 11 10.96 -18.45 5.69
C THR A 11 10.41 -19.25 4.51
N GLU A 12 9.09 -19.50 4.48
CA GLU A 12 8.43 -20.22 3.38
C GLU A 12 8.47 -19.41 2.08
N LEU A 13 8.21 -18.10 2.13
CA LEU A 13 8.34 -17.23 0.95
C LEU A 13 9.78 -17.20 0.43
N ALA A 14 10.79 -17.24 1.30
CA ALA A 14 12.18 -17.29 0.88
C ALA A 14 12.53 -18.62 0.19
N LYS A 15 11.89 -19.74 0.56
CA LYS A 15 12.05 -21.01 -0.17
C LYS A 15 11.38 -20.92 -1.54
N LEU A 16 10.14 -20.45 -1.59
CA LEU A 16 9.40 -20.23 -2.84
C LEU A 16 10.18 -19.34 -3.81
N TYR A 17 10.73 -18.23 -3.31
CA TYR A 17 11.55 -17.31 -4.10
C TYR A 17 12.76 -18.00 -4.71
N ARG A 18 13.48 -18.84 -3.96
CA ARG A 18 14.64 -19.58 -4.50
C ARG A 18 14.23 -20.53 -5.61
N ASP A 19 13.11 -21.23 -5.46
CA ASP A 19 12.61 -22.14 -6.49
C ASP A 19 12.12 -21.39 -7.74
N GLN A 20 11.38 -20.30 -7.56
CA GLN A 20 10.91 -19.47 -8.67
C GLN A 20 12.08 -18.86 -9.44
N ARG A 21 13.10 -18.30 -8.76
CA ARG A 21 14.31 -17.82 -9.44
C ARG A 21 15.00 -18.91 -10.27
N ARG A 22 15.11 -20.12 -9.73
CA ARG A 22 15.75 -21.25 -10.41
C ARG A 22 14.95 -21.75 -11.62
N ILE A 23 13.62 -21.78 -11.51
CA ILE A 23 12.73 -22.39 -12.51
C ILE A 23 12.26 -21.37 -13.56
N LEU A 24 11.86 -20.19 -13.10
CA LEU A 24 11.20 -19.14 -13.90
C LEU A 24 12.15 -17.99 -14.27
N GLY A 25 13.20 -17.77 -13.48
CA GLY A 25 14.12 -16.66 -13.61
C GLY A 25 13.75 -15.44 -12.76
N ASP A 26 14.68 -14.50 -12.67
CA ASP A 26 14.59 -13.32 -11.80
C ASP A 26 13.54 -12.30 -12.28
N ASP A 27 13.34 -12.21 -13.59
CA ASP A 27 12.42 -11.25 -14.23
C ASP A 27 10.97 -11.78 -14.35
N HIS A 28 10.70 -13.01 -13.91
CA HIS A 28 9.36 -13.59 -14.02
C HIS A 28 8.37 -12.89 -13.08
N PRO A 29 7.14 -12.56 -13.51
CA PRO A 29 6.15 -11.86 -12.67
C PRO A 29 5.94 -12.50 -11.29
N ASP A 30 5.80 -13.82 -11.22
CA ASP A 30 5.64 -14.53 -9.95
C ASP A 30 6.87 -14.39 -9.02
N THR A 31 8.08 -14.39 -9.58
CA THR A 31 9.32 -14.18 -8.82
C THR A 31 9.33 -12.77 -8.21
N LEU A 32 8.96 -11.77 -9.01
CA LEU A 32 8.87 -10.37 -8.59
C LEU A 32 7.77 -10.17 -7.53
N THR A 33 6.63 -10.85 -7.67
CA THR A 33 5.53 -10.81 -6.70
C THR A 33 5.95 -11.41 -5.37
N THR A 34 6.57 -12.58 -5.35
CA THR A 34 7.08 -13.19 -4.11
C THR A 34 8.13 -12.29 -3.44
N ARG A 35 9.00 -11.67 -4.24
CA ARG A 35 9.99 -10.70 -3.74
C ARG A 35 9.33 -9.52 -3.02
N GLY A 36 8.30 -8.91 -3.61
CA GLY A 36 7.51 -7.84 -2.98
C GLY A 36 6.83 -8.28 -1.68
N ASN A 37 6.28 -9.51 -1.65
CA ASN A 37 5.67 -10.07 -0.45
C ASN A 37 6.68 -10.24 0.69
N ILE A 38 7.88 -10.74 0.40
CA ILE A 38 8.97 -10.85 1.39
C ILE A 38 9.31 -9.47 1.96
N ALA A 39 9.43 -8.45 1.09
CA ALA A 39 9.72 -7.08 1.52
C ALA A 39 8.62 -6.53 2.45
N ASN A 40 7.35 -6.75 2.12
CA ASN A 40 6.22 -6.35 2.96
C ASN A 40 6.31 -6.98 4.36
N TRP A 41 6.48 -8.30 4.43
CA TRP A 41 6.59 -9.01 5.72
C TRP A 41 7.79 -8.58 6.55
N ARG A 42 8.94 -8.30 5.91
CA ARG A 42 10.10 -7.75 6.61
C ARG A 42 9.80 -6.39 7.24
N GLY A 43 9.12 -5.51 6.49
CA GLY A 43 8.67 -4.22 6.99
C GLY A 43 7.73 -4.35 8.19
N GLU A 44 6.78 -5.29 8.14
CA GLU A 44 5.90 -5.56 9.28
C GLU A 44 6.63 -6.16 10.50
N ASN A 45 7.70 -6.91 10.26
CA ASN A 45 8.57 -7.43 11.31
C ASN A 45 9.63 -6.42 11.79
N GLY A 46 9.51 -5.14 11.40
CA GLY A 46 10.33 -4.03 11.89
C GLY A 46 11.53 -3.65 11.01
N ASP A 47 11.81 -4.37 9.93
CA ASP A 47 12.85 -4.01 8.96
C ASP A 47 12.30 -3.08 7.87
N LEU A 48 11.88 -1.87 8.27
CA LEU A 48 11.34 -0.88 7.35
C LEU A 48 12.37 -0.42 6.31
N THR A 49 13.62 -0.19 6.71
CA THR A 49 14.69 0.26 5.81
C THR A 49 15.02 -0.79 4.75
N GLY A 50 15.11 -2.06 5.13
CA GLY A 50 15.32 -3.16 4.19
C GLY A 50 14.14 -3.33 3.24
N ALA A 51 12.91 -3.21 3.75
CA ALA A 51 11.70 -3.26 2.93
C ALA A 51 11.62 -2.12 1.90
N ILE A 52 11.96 -0.89 2.29
CA ILE A 52 12.01 0.28 1.39
C ILE A 52 13.03 0.06 0.28
N THR A 53 14.25 -0.35 0.65
CA THR A 53 15.33 -0.62 -0.32
C THR A 53 14.90 -1.69 -1.32
N GLU A 54 14.27 -2.77 -0.85
CA GLU A 54 13.85 -3.86 -1.73
C GLU A 54 12.69 -3.45 -2.65
N HIS A 55 11.73 -2.64 -2.18
CA HIS A 55 10.67 -2.09 -3.02
C HIS A 55 11.18 -1.10 -4.06
N GLN A 56 12.25 -0.35 -3.78
CA GLN A 56 12.89 0.51 -4.78
C GLN A 56 13.48 -0.32 -5.92
N HIS A 57 14.25 -1.36 -5.59
CA HIS A 57 14.79 -2.26 -6.61
C HIS A 57 13.69 -2.99 -7.38
N LEU A 58 12.65 -3.47 -6.69
CA LEU A 58 11.50 -4.10 -7.33
C LEU A 58 10.76 -3.15 -8.26
N LEU A 59 10.65 -1.87 -7.89
CA LEU A 59 10.03 -0.84 -8.73
C LEU A 59 10.84 -0.63 -10.01
N ASP A 60 12.17 -0.53 -9.90
CA ASP A 60 13.04 -0.37 -11.07
C ASP A 60 12.94 -1.58 -12.02
N ASP A 61 12.90 -2.79 -11.47
CA ASP A 61 12.71 -4.01 -12.26
C ASP A 61 11.34 -4.04 -12.94
N ARG A 62 10.25 -3.73 -12.21
CA ARG A 62 8.89 -3.71 -12.77
C ARG A 62 8.72 -2.62 -13.83
N ARG A 63 9.33 -1.44 -13.65
CA ARG A 63 9.37 -0.41 -14.69
C ARG A 63 10.07 -0.88 -15.96
N ARG A 64 11.23 -1.52 -15.82
CA ARG A 64 12.01 -2.05 -16.95
C ARG A 64 11.25 -3.14 -17.71
N ILE A 65 10.57 -4.03 -16.99
CA ILE A 65 9.97 -5.26 -17.56
C ILE A 65 8.54 -5.02 -18.04
N LEU A 66 7.73 -4.31 -17.23
CA LEU A 66 6.29 -4.17 -17.41
C LEU A 66 5.87 -2.76 -17.86
N GLY A 67 6.71 -1.76 -17.60
CA GLY A 67 6.40 -0.35 -17.84
C GLY A 67 5.78 0.36 -16.63
N ASP A 68 5.74 1.70 -16.70
CA ASP A 68 5.25 2.57 -15.62
C ASP A 68 3.76 2.40 -15.31
N ASP A 69 2.95 2.17 -16.35
CA ASP A 69 1.48 2.11 -16.27
C ASP A 69 0.96 0.71 -15.89
N HIS A 70 1.84 -0.28 -15.71
CA HIS A 70 1.41 -1.64 -15.38
C HIS A 70 0.87 -1.73 -13.94
N PRO A 71 -0.24 -2.45 -13.67
CA PRO A 71 -0.83 -2.55 -12.32
C PRO A 71 0.16 -2.95 -11.22
N ASP A 72 1.05 -3.92 -11.48
CA ASP A 72 2.08 -4.30 -10.52
C ASP A 72 3.10 -3.20 -10.22
N THR A 73 3.43 -2.36 -11.20
CA THR A 73 4.31 -1.20 -11.02
C THR A 73 3.62 -0.15 -10.14
N LEU A 74 2.35 0.15 -10.42
CA LEU A 74 1.52 1.08 -9.64
C LEU A 74 1.34 0.58 -8.19
N ASN A 75 1.10 -0.72 -8.00
CA ASN A 75 1.00 -1.33 -6.68
C ASN A 75 2.31 -1.22 -5.88
N THR A 76 3.47 -1.46 -6.52
CA THR A 76 4.77 -1.24 -5.87
C THR A 76 4.96 0.20 -5.42
N ARG A 77 4.55 1.19 -6.24
CA ARG A 77 4.60 2.61 -5.85
C ARG A 77 3.77 2.89 -4.60
N ASN A 78 2.54 2.36 -4.53
CA ASN A 78 1.67 2.50 -3.35
C ASN A 78 2.33 1.89 -2.10
N ASN A 79 2.88 0.68 -2.20
CA ASN A 79 3.54 0.01 -1.07
C ASN A 79 4.78 0.76 -0.60
N LEU A 80 5.61 1.24 -1.53
CA LEU A 80 6.80 2.03 -1.23
C LEU A 80 6.43 3.33 -0.50
N ALA A 81 5.40 4.05 -0.96
CA ALA A 81 4.92 5.25 -0.29
C ALA A 81 4.38 4.94 1.13
N GLY A 82 3.62 3.85 1.29
CA GLY A 82 3.16 3.40 2.60
C GLY A 82 4.29 3.07 3.57
N LEU A 83 5.37 2.44 3.08
CA LEU A 83 6.56 2.14 3.89
C LEU A 83 7.34 3.41 4.25
N ARG A 84 7.50 4.36 3.32
CA ARG A 84 8.10 5.68 3.60
C ARG A 84 7.35 6.42 4.69
N ALA A 85 6.01 6.44 4.61
CA ALA A 85 5.17 7.04 5.65
C ALA A 85 5.34 6.35 7.02
N LYS A 86 5.38 5.00 7.05
CA LYS A 86 5.65 4.23 8.28
C LYS A 86 7.04 4.55 8.86
N ASN A 87 8.02 4.86 8.00
CA ASN A 87 9.38 5.25 8.38
C ASN A 87 9.53 6.75 8.70
N GLY A 88 8.42 7.52 8.74
CA GLY A 88 8.39 8.92 9.15
C GLY A 88 8.49 9.94 8.01
N ASP A 89 8.70 9.52 6.77
CA ASP A 89 8.67 10.41 5.60
C ASP A 89 7.24 10.61 5.10
N LEU A 90 6.45 11.37 5.88
CA LEU A 90 5.04 11.64 5.56
C LEU A 90 4.90 12.54 4.33
N THR A 91 5.70 13.60 4.24
CA THR A 91 5.64 14.55 3.11
C THR A 91 6.01 13.89 1.79
N GLY A 92 7.10 13.10 1.76
CA GLY A 92 7.49 12.37 0.56
C GLY A 92 6.46 11.31 0.16
N ALA A 93 5.87 10.62 1.14
CA ALA A 93 4.79 9.66 0.88
C ALA A 93 3.53 10.31 0.31
N ILE A 94 3.12 11.48 0.82
CA ILE A 94 1.96 12.23 0.28
C ILE A 94 2.20 12.59 -1.18
N ALA A 95 3.35 13.19 -1.51
CA ALA A 95 3.66 13.60 -2.88
C ALA A 95 3.63 12.41 -3.86
N GLU A 96 4.18 11.27 -3.47
CA GLU A 96 4.18 10.06 -4.31
C GLU A 96 2.78 9.46 -4.47
N LEU A 97 1.96 9.47 -3.41
CA LEU A 97 0.59 8.99 -3.46
C LEU A 97 -0.31 9.88 -4.31
N GLU A 98 -0.10 11.19 -4.31
CA GLU A 98 -0.83 12.14 -5.18
C GLU A 98 -0.52 11.88 -6.66
N ILE A 99 0.76 11.77 -7.02
CA ILE A 99 1.17 11.45 -8.40
C ILE A 99 0.63 10.05 -8.80
N LEU A 100 0.70 9.08 -7.90
CA LEU A 100 0.18 7.75 -8.16
C LEU A 100 -1.34 7.73 -8.36
N LEU A 101 -2.06 8.52 -7.57
CA LEU A 101 -3.52 8.62 -7.68
C LEU A 101 -3.91 9.20 -9.05
N ASP A 102 -3.25 10.25 -9.49
CA ASP A 102 -3.47 10.84 -10.83
C ASP A 102 -3.22 9.81 -11.95
N ASP A 103 -2.15 9.00 -11.82
CA ASP A 103 -1.86 7.92 -12.76
C ASP A 103 -2.94 6.83 -12.73
N GLN A 104 -3.36 6.38 -11.54
CA GLN A 104 -4.36 5.33 -11.39
C GLN A 104 -5.76 5.79 -11.85
N ASP A 105 -6.15 7.03 -11.59
CA ASP A 105 -7.39 7.61 -12.10
C ASP A 105 -7.40 7.61 -13.63
N ARG A 106 -6.28 7.97 -14.27
CA ARG A 106 -6.14 7.96 -15.73
C ARG A 106 -6.16 6.55 -16.32
N ILE A 107 -5.49 5.59 -15.69
CA ILE A 107 -5.22 4.26 -16.27
C ILE A 107 -6.32 3.26 -15.91
N LEU A 108 -6.73 3.24 -14.64
CA LEU A 108 -7.62 2.21 -14.05
C LEU A 108 -9.03 2.75 -13.82
N GLY A 109 -9.16 4.06 -13.60
CA GLY A 109 -10.40 4.73 -13.20
C GLY A 109 -10.51 4.90 -11.67
N ASP A 110 -11.35 5.84 -11.28
CA ASP A 110 -11.62 6.26 -9.89
C ASP A 110 -12.21 5.16 -9.01
N ASP A 111 -13.03 4.30 -9.59
CA ASP A 111 -13.71 3.17 -8.93
C ASP A 111 -12.84 1.91 -8.82
N HIS A 112 -11.64 1.88 -9.42
CA HIS A 112 -10.80 0.69 -9.41
C HIS A 112 -10.28 0.40 -7.97
N PRO A 113 -10.23 -0.87 -7.54
CA PRO A 113 -9.79 -1.23 -6.18
C PRO A 113 -8.44 -0.64 -5.78
N ASP A 114 -7.45 -0.64 -6.69
CA ASP A 114 -6.13 -0.07 -6.41
C ASP A 114 -6.18 1.45 -6.22
N THR A 115 -6.98 2.17 -7.01
CA THR A 115 -7.21 3.61 -6.88
C THR A 115 -7.85 3.94 -5.53
N LEU A 116 -8.90 3.20 -5.16
CA LEU A 116 -9.55 3.33 -3.85
C LEU A 116 -8.61 2.99 -2.68
N ASN A 117 -7.65 2.09 -2.88
CA ASN A 117 -6.63 1.79 -1.88
C ASN A 117 -5.61 2.92 -1.71
N THR A 118 -5.17 3.52 -2.82
CA THR A 118 -4.29 4.70 -2.79
C THR A 118 -4.97 5.89 -2.11
N ARG A 119 -6.26 6.15 -2.39
CA ARG A 119 -7.06 7.16 -1.67
C ARG A 119 -7.10 6.92 -0.17
N ASN A 120 -7.31 5.66 0.25
CA ASN A 120 -7.29 5.27 1.67
C ASN A 120 -5.95 5.59 2.33
N ASN A 121 -4.84 5.28 1.64
CA ASN A 121 -3.50 5.51 2.14
C ASN A 121 -3.17 7.01 2.21
N LEU A 122 -3.50 7.77 1.16
CA LEU A 122 -3.30 9.21 1.13
C LEU A 122 -4.04 9.92 2.27
N ALA A 123 -5.31 9.59 2.50
CA ALA A 123 -6.08 10.12 3.63
C ALA A 123 -5.42 9.78 4.98
N SER A 124 -4.90 8.56 5.14
CA SER A 124 -4.19 8.15 6.36
C SER A 124 -2.93 8.98 6.60
N VAL A 125 -2.12 9.16 5.56
CA VAL A 125 -0.84 9.87 5.67
C VAL A 125 -1.08 11.37 5.88
N ARG A 126 -2.06 11.98 5.21
CA ARG A 126 -2.46 13.38 5.44
C ARG A 126 -2.89 13.62 6.89
N GLY A 127 -3.73 12.74 7.44
CA GLY A 127 -4.14 12.82 8.85
C GLY A 127 -2.94 12.71 9.80
N LYS A 128 -2.02 11.78 9.55
CA LYS A 128 -0.78 11.62 10.34
C LYS A 128 0.14 12.84 10.23
N ASN A 129 0.08 13.54 9.11
CA ASN A 129 0.82 14.78 8.85
C ASN A 129 0.10 16.03 9.41
N GLY A 130 -0.99 15.85 10.16
CA GLY A 130 -1.70 16.92 10.87
C GLY A 130 -2.95 17.45 10.15
N ASP A 131 -3.25 17.02 8.92
CA ASP A 131 -4.48 17.40 8.21
C ASP A 131 -5.63 16.44 8.56
N LEU A 132 -6.11 16.55 9.80
CA LEU A 132 -7.19 15.71 10.33
C LEU A 132 -8.52 15.98 9.62
N THR A 133 -8.83 17.25 9.34
CA THR A 133 -10.10 17.62 8.70
C THR A 133 -10.14 17.13 7.26
N GLY A 134 -9.05 17.30 6.49
CA GLY A 134 -8.93 16.77 5.14
C GLY A 134 -9.02 15.24 5.13
N ALA A 135 -8.31 14.55 6.03
CA ALA A 135 -8.40 13.10 6.15
C ALA A 135 -9.83 12.62 6.43
N ILE A 136 -10.55 13.26 7.36
CA ILE A 136 -11.94 12.92 7.68
C ILE A 136 -12.87 13.10 6.47
N ALA A 137 -12.69 14.18 5.70
CA ALA A 137 -13.49 14.42 4.50
C ALA A 137 -13.21 13.34 3.43
N GLU A 138 -11.94 13.05 3.17
CA GLU A 138 -11.54 12.02 2.20
C GLU A 138 -12.06 10.62 2.59
N TYR A 139 -11.98 10.27 3.87
CA TYR A 139 -12.52 8.99 4.35
C TYR A 139 -14.05 8.90 4.25
N GLN A 140 -14.78 10.02 4.35
CA GLN A 140 -16.23 10.03 4.12
C GLN A 140 -16.55 9.76 2.66
N HIS A 141 -15.91 10.48 1.74
CA HIS A 141 -16.08 10.27 0.30
C HIS A 141 -15.72 8.83 -0.10
N LEU A 142 -14.57 8.33 0.37
CA LEU A 142 -14.14 6.96 0.10
C LEU A 142 -15.10 5.91 0.67
N LEU A 143 -15.70 6.16 1.84
CA LEU A 143 -16.67 5.25 2.44
C LEU A 143 -17.93 5.15 1.57
N ASP A 144 -18.42 6.28 1.06
CA ASP A 144 -19.59 6.32 0.19
C ASP A 144 -19.32 5.60 -1.14
N ASP A 145 -18.13 5.79 -1.73
CA ASP A 145 -17.71 5.06 -2.93
C ASP A 145 -17.61 3.55 -2.68
N ARG A 146 -16.92 3.12 -1.63
CA ARG A 146 -16.78 1.68 -1.29
C ARG A 146 -18.12 1.03 -0.96
N ARG A 147 -19.05 1.75 -0.33
CA ARG A 147 -20.41 1.26 -0.12
C ARG A 147 -21.16 1.04 -1.42
N ARG A 148 -21.08 2.00 -2.35
CA ARG A 148 -21.72 1.90 -3.66
C ARG A 148 -21.16 0.74 -4.49
N ILE A 149 -19.84 0.54 -4.47
CA ILE A 149 -19.14 -0.41 -5.34
C ILE A 149 -19.13 -1.83 -4.75
N LEU A 150 -18.80 -1.96 -3.45
CA LEU A 150 -18.51 -3.23 -2.79
C LEU A 150 -19.59 -3.66 -1.78
N GLY A 151 -20.44 -2.73 -1.36
CA GLY A 151 -21.44 -2.93 -0.32
C GLY A 151 -20.93 -2.70 1.11
N ASP A 152 -21.87 -2.58 2.05
CA ASP A 152 -21.62 -2.20 3.45
C ASP A 152 -20.76 -3.19 4.25
N ASN A 153 -20.83 -4.48 3.89
CA ASN A 153 -20.18 -5.57 4.63
C ASN A 153 -18.83 -5.99 4.03
N HIS A 154 -18.38 -5.35 2.95
CA HIS A 154 -17.09 -5.66 2.36
C HIS A 154 -15.94 -5.28 3.31
N PRO A 155 -14.88 -6.11 3.46
CA PRO A 155 -13.75 -5.82 4.35
C PRO A 155 -13.15 -4.42 4.19
N ASP A 156 -13.02 -3.94 2.95
CA ASP A 156 -12.48 -2.60 2.67
C ASP A 156 -13.42 -1.47 3.11
N THR A 157 -14.74 -1.66 2.96
CA THR A 157 -15.76 -0.72 3.45
C THR A 157 -15.71 -0.64 4.98
N LEU A 158 -15.59 -1.79 5.65
CA LEU A 158 -15.49 -1.87 7.10
C LEU A 158 -14.20 -1.22 7.61
N THR A 159 -13.08 -1.43 6.91
CA THR A 159 -11.78 -0.81 7.22
C THR A 159 -11.86 0.72 7.11
N THR A 160 -12.40 1.25 6.00
CA THR A 160 -12.59 2.69 5.83
C THR A 160 -13.47 3.29 6.93
N ARG A 161 -14.56 2.61 7.30
CA ARG A 161 -15.43 3.03 8.39
C ARG A 161 -14.68 3.09 9.73
N GLY A 162 -13.84 2.11 10.02
CA GLY A 162 -12.99 2.10 11.21
C GLY A 162 -12.00 3.26 11.23
N ASN A 163 -11.32 3.52 10.11
CA ASN A 163 -10.39 4.64 9.97
C ASN A 163 -11.11 5.97 10.18
N LEU A 164 -12.28 6.17 9.57
CA LEU A 164 -13.08 7.38 9.74
C LEU A 164 -13.47 7.61 11.21
N ALA A 165 -13.90 6.55 11.92
CA ALA A 165 -14.24 6.64 13.33
C ALA A 165 -13.02 7.02 14.19
N ASN A 166 -11.85 6.44 13.89
CA ASN A 166 -10.61 6.76 14.58
C ASN A 166 -10.23 8.24 14.41
N TRP A 167 -10.22 8.75 13.17
CA TRP A 167 -9.88 10.15 12.91
C TRP A 167 -10.87 11.13 13.51
N ARG A 168 -12.17 10.82 13.51
CA ARG A 168 -13.19 11.64 14.19
C ARG A 168 -12.96 11.69 15.71
N GLY A 169 -12.58 10.57 16.32
CA GLY A 169 -12.19 10.52 17.73
C GLY A 169 -11.02 11.44 18.03
N GLN A 170 -9.93 11.32 17.25
CA GLN A 170 -8.75 12.18 17.41
C GLN A 170 -9.07 13.67 17.22
N ASN A 171 -9.95 14.02 16.26
CA ASN A 171 -10.36 15.41 16.06
C ASN A 171 -11.23 15.93 17.22
N GLY A 172 -12.08 15.09 17.81
CA GLY A 172 -12.90 15.44 18.97
C GLY A 172 -12.09 15.61 20.26
N ASP A 173 -10.97 14.89 20.41
CA ASP A 173 -10.04 15.06 21.53
C ASP A 173 -9.24 16.38 21.43
N LEU A 174 -9.23 17.03 20.26
CA LEU A 174 -8.50 18.28 20.00
C LEU A 174 -9.35 19.55 20.07
N THR A 175 -10.67 19.43 20.26
CA THR A 175 -11.65 20.55 20.31
C THR A 175 -12.23 20.74 21.69
#